data_AF-F9ZES6-F1
#
_entry.id   AF-F9ZES6-F1
#
_cell.length_a   1.000
_cell.length_b   1.000
_cell.length_c   1.000
_cell.angle_alpha   90.00
_cell.angle_beta   90.00
_cell.angle_gamma   90.00
#
_symmetry.space_group_name_H-M   'P 1'
#
loop_
_entity.id
_entity.type
_entity.pdbx_description
1 polymer ?
#
loop_
_entity_poly.entity_id
_entity_poly.type
_entity_poly.pdbx_seq_one_letter_code
_entity_poly.pdbx_strand_id
1 'polypeptide(L)'
;MNNRRRQILKELNLLPTWYFRSDTFHINQSSLPAPSKNEDITSSFTHKENLGQSKEIDQLKLAVSHCTACPLSKTRTHTVFGTGDKNASWLFVGEGPGAREDETGEPFVGQAGKLLDQMLFAIQLNRRHMIYITNIVKCRPPNNRNPSTYEAAQCEPFLTQQIALIKPKIIIALGKVAAQSLLKCDNSISSLRGKIHDYSGIPLIVTYHPAYLLRSLPEKAKAWRDLCFARSVMGSLLQNPSPFDNTSRST
;
A
#
# COMPACT_ATOMS: atom_id res chain seq x y z
N MET A 1 33.96 25.33 13.39
CA MET A 1 32.99 24.73 14.33
C MET A 1 33.49 24.97 15.75
N ASN A 2 32.65 25.49 16.66
CA ASN A 2 33.04 25.82 18.05
C ASN A 2 33.54 24.56 18.80
N ASN A 3 34.66 24.66 19.53
CA ASN A 3 35.33 23.53 20.21
C ASN A 3 34.39 22.76 21.14
N ARG A 4 33.49 23.46 21.84
CA ARG A 4 32.50 22.85 22.73
C ARG A 4 31.51 21.94 22.01
N ARG A 5 31.10 22.32 20.80
CA ARG A 5 30.19 21.51 19.97
C ARG A 5 30.86 20.24 19.46
N ARG A 6 32.17 20.29 19.18
CA ARG A 6 32.95 19.14 18.71
C ARG A 6 33.13 18.08 19.80
N GLN A 7 33.25 18.53 21.05
CA GLN A 7 33.39 17.65 22.22
C GLN A 7 32.09 16.89 22.52
N ILE A 8 30.95 17.59 22.50
CA ILE A 8 29.61 16.97 22.65
C ILE A 8 29.36 15.91 21.58
N LEU A 9 29.70 16.19 20.32
CA LEU A 9 29.51 15.22 19.24
C LEU A 9 30.43 14.00 19.35
N LYS A 10 31.61 14.16 19.98
CA LYS A 10 32.54 13.05 20.24
C LYS A 10 32.05 12.16 21.39
N GLU A 11 31.52 12.76 22.46
CA GLU A 11 30.91 12.02 23.59
C GLU A 11 29.68 11.22 23.16
N LEU A 12 28.93 11.73 22.19
CA LEU A 12 27.75 11.05 21.64
C LEU A 12 28.09 10.02 20.53
N ASN A 13 29.37 9.75 20.25
CA ASN A 13 29.82 8.89 19.12
C ASN A 13 29.26 9.30 17.74
N LEU A 14 28.96 10.58 17.55
CA LEU A 14 28.45 11.14 16.29
C LEU A 14 29.56 11.77 15.42
N LEU A 15 30.82 11.56 15.78
CA LEU A 15 32.00 11.92 14.99
C LEU A 15 32.88 10.68 14.75
N PRO A 16 33.46 10.52 13.54
CA PRO A 16 33.33 11.41 12.38
C PRO A 16 32.01 11.21 11.60
N THR A 17 31.49 12.29 11.03
CA THR A 17 30.26 12.29 10.22
C THR A 17 30.45 11.76 8.79
N TRP A 18 31.68 11.44 8.41
CA TRP A 18 32.05 10.89 7.10
C TRP A 18 33.24 9.94 7.27
N TYR A 19 33.21 8.80 6.58
CA TYR A 19 34.35 7.88 6.43
C TYR A 19 34.76 7.83 4.95
N PHE A 20 36.07 7.79 4.69
CA PHE A 20 36.59 7.59 3.34
C PHE A 20 36.39 6.13 2.92
N ARG A 21 35.82 5.94 1.71
CA ARG A 21 35.50 4.63 1.15
C ARG A 21 36.73 4.00 0.50
N SER A 22 37.79 3.79 1.27
CA SER A 22 39.03 3.17 0.78
C SER A 22 39.67 2.13 1.72
N ASP A 23 39.11 1.88 2.90
CA ASP A 23 39.58 0.78 3.75
C ASP A 23 38.71 -0.46 3.48
N THR A 24 39.17 -1.24 2.51
CA THR A 24 38.74 -2.62 2.27
C THR A 24 38.95 -3.44 3.55
N PHE A 25 37.85 -3.81 4.20
CA PHE A 25 37.87 -4.89 5.19
C PHE A 25 38.14 -6.21 4.46
N HIS A 26 39.36 -6.73 4.62
CA HIS A 26 39.68 -8.13 4.38
C HIS A 26 38.89 -8.99 5.37
N ILE A 27 37.81 -9.60 4.90
CA ILE A 27 37.21 -10.75 5.58
C ILE A 27 37.76 -11.99 4.90
N ASN A 28 38.51 -12.77 5.68
CA ASN A 28 39.13 -14.04 5.34
C ASN A 28 38.16 -14.99 4.61
N GLN A 29 38.59 -15.45 3.44
CA GLN A 29 38.12 -16.69 2.83
C GLN A 29 38.68 -17.88 3.61
N SER A 30 37.86 -18.50 4.44
CA SER A 30 38.04 -19.90 4.81
C SER A 30 36.70 -20.54 5.15
N SER A 31 36.45 -21.69 4.54
CA SER A 31 35.33 -22.65 4.67
C SER A 31 33.95 -22.23 4.16
N LEU A 32 33.73 -22.41 2.86
CA LEU A 32 32.41 -22.75 2.29
C LEU A 32 32.37 -24.27 2.07
N PRO A 33 31.37 -25.01 2.58
CA PRO A 33 31.11 -26.37 2.12
C PRO A 33 30.47 -26.33 0.73
N ALA A 34 30.87 -27.27 -0.13
CA ALA A 34 30.35 -27.45 -1.48
C ALA A 34 28.82 -27.68 -1.50
N PRO A 35 28.11 -27.33 -2.60
CA PRO A 35 26.69 -27.58 -2.73
C PRO A 35 26.45 -29.07 -2.97
N SER A 36 25.77 -29.73 -2.03
CA SER A 36 25.24 -31.08 -2.23
C SER A 36 24.03 -31.02 -3.17
N LYS A 37 24.08 -31.86 -4.21
CA LYS A 37 22.94 -32.23 -5.05
C LYS A 37 21.86 -32.94 -4.22
N ASN A 38 20.63 -32.92 -4.76
CA ASN A 38 19.41 -33.64 -4.37
C ASN A 38 18.38 -32.71 -3.68
N GLU A 39 17.10 -32.70 -4.03
CA GLU A 39 16.29 -33.48 -4.97
C GLU A 39 14.97 -32.72 -5.20
N ASP A 40 14.42 -32.84 -6.41
CA ASP A 40 13.10 -32.37 -6.79
C ASP A 40 12.01 -33.00 -5.90
N ILE A 41 11.24 -32.16 -5.18
CA ILE A 41 9.92 -32.53 -4.64
C ILE A 41 8.94 -31.38 -4.92
N THR A 42 8.35 -31.47 -6.11
CA THR A 42 6.96 -31.11 -6.45
C THR A 42 6.34 -29.85 -5.81
N SER A 43 6.45 -28.71 -6.49
CA SER A 43 5.70 -27.45 -6.27
C SER A 43 4.35 -27.39 -7.02
N SER A 44 3.73 -28.54 -7.32
CA SER A 44 2.64 -28.63 -8.31
C SER A 44 1.24 -28.19 -7.82
N PHE A 45 1.07 -27.80 -6.55
CA PHE A 45 -0.24 -27.41 -6.02
C PHE A 45 -0.51 -25.90 -5.95
N THR A 46 0.50 -25.04 -5.80
CA THR A 46 0.31 -23.58 -5.66
C THR A 46 0.20 -22.82 -6.98
N HIS A 47 0.63 -23.41 -8.10
CA HIS A 47 0.63 -22.70 -9.39
C HIS A 47 -0.74 -22.59 -10.06
N LYS A 48 -1.66 -23.54 -9.83
CA LYS A 48 -2.98 -23.55 -10.49
C LYS A 48 -3.95 -22.51 -9.92
N GLU A 49 -4.01 -22.37 -8.60
CA GLU A 49 -4.90 -21.40 -7.94
C GLU A 49 -4.46 -19.95 -8.21
N ASN A 50 -3.16 -19.67 -8.10
CA ASN A 50 -2.59 -18.36 -8.42
C ASN A 50 -2.82 -17.95 -9.90
N LEU A 51 -2.81 -18.92 -10.82
CA LEU A 51 -3.06 -18.65 -12.24
C LEU A 51 -4.53 -18.30 -12.51
N GLY A 52 -5.48 -18.94 -11.81
CA GLY A 52 -6.92 -18.65 -11.91
C GLY A 52 -7.26 -17.24 -11.41
N GLN A 53 -6.84 -16.92 -10.19
CA GLN A 53 -7.02 -15.61 -9.57
C GLN A 53 -6.33 -14.49 -10.36
N SER A 54 -5.13 -14.75 -10.89
CA SER A 54 -4.43 -13.79 -11.76
C SER A 54 -5.26 -13.43 -12.99
N LYS A 55 -5.88 -14.43 -13.63
CA LYS A 55 -6.75 -14.24 -14.80
C LYS A 55 -8.01 -13.45 -14.45
N GLU A 56 -8.64 -13.72 -13.30
CA GLU A 56 -9.83 -13.00 -12.85
C GLU A 56 -9.53 -11.51 -12.60
N ILE A 57 -8.40 -11.20 -11.96
CA ILE A 57 -7.94 -9.81 -11.77
C ILE A 57 -7.70 -9.13 -13.12
N ASP A 58 -7.10 -9.84 -14.08
CA ASP A 58 -6.82 -9.28 -15.41
C ASP A 58 -8.12 -9.05 -16.22
N GLN A 59 -9.10 -9.94 -16.10
CA GLN A 59 -10.44 -9.76 -16.65
C GLN A 59 -11.15 -8.56 -16.03
N LEU A 60 -11.05 -8.41 -14.70
CA LEU A 60 -11.62 -7.26 -14.00
C LEU A 60 -10.96 -5.94 -14.44
N LYS A 61 -9.64 -5.94 -14.65
CA LYS A 61 -8.90 -4.80 -15.19
C LYS A 61 -9.40 -4.42 -16.59
N LEU A 62 -9.64 -5.41 -17.45
CA LEU A 62 -10.20 -5.21 -18.79
C LEU A 62 -11.64 -4.66 -18.75
N ALA A 63 -12.48 -5.18 -17.85
CA ALA A 63 -13.82 -4.66 -17.64
C ALA A 63 -13.79 -3.19 -17.22
N VAL A 64 -12.87 -2.81 -16.33
CA VAL A 64 -12.67 -1.42 -15.92
C VAL A 64 -12.24 -0.53 -17.09
N SER A 65 -11.31 -0.98 -17.96
CA SER A 65 -10.86 -0.14 -19.10
C SER A 65 -11.97 0.20 -20.08
N HIS A 66 -12.98 -0.66 -20.20
CA HIS A 66 -14.16 -0.44 -21.06
C HIS A 66 -15.36 0.18 -20.33
N CYS A 67 -15.26 0.41 -19.01
CA CYS A 67 -16.39 0.91 -18.22
C CYS A 67 -16.84 2.31 -18.65
N THR A 68 -18.15 2.50 -18.81
CA THR A 68 -18.80 3.78 -19.14
C THR A 68 -19.91 4.15 -18.16
N ALA A 69 -19.97 3.49 -16.99
CA ALA A 69 -21.06 3.60 -16.02
C ALA A 69 -21.23 4.99 -15.37
N CYS A 70 -20.25 5.89 -15.50
CA CYS A 70 -20.34 7.25 -14.97
C CYS A 70 -19.68 8.29 -15.89
N PRO A 71 -19.95 9.59 -15.69
CA PRO A 71 -19.44 10.67 -16.54
C PRO A 71 -17.91 10.76 -16.62
N LEU A 72 -17.18 10.27 -15.61
CA LEU A 72 -15.71 10.29 -15.58
C LEU A 72 -15.08 9.52 -16.74
N SER A 73 -15.82 8.58 -17.34
CA SER A 73 -15.38 7.84 -18.52
C SER A 73 -15.15 8.71 -19.75
N LYS A 74 -15.81 9.88 -19.82
CA LYS A 74 -15.75 10.79 -20.97
C LYS A 74 -14.48 11.63 -21.02
N THR A 75 -13.82 11.82 -19.87
CA THR A 75 -12.71 12.77 -19.72
C THR A 75 -11.38 12.11 -19.38
N ARG A 76 -11.36 10.81 -19.09
CA ARG A 76 -10.14 10.07 -18.78
C ARG A 76 -9.29 9.86 -20.03
N THR A 77 -7.98 9.81 -19.86
CA THR A 77 -7.06 9.28 -20.87
C THR A 77 -6.90 7.77 -20.68
N HIS A 78 -6.57 7.35 -19.46
CA HIS A 78 -6.49 5.94 -19.07
C HIS A 78 -7.25 5.69 -17.78
N THR A 79 -7.83 4.49 -17.66
CA THR A 79 -8.31 4.02 -16.37
C THR A 79 -7.13 3.61 -15.49
N VAL A 80 -7.19 3.97 -14.22
CA VAL A 80 -6.19 3.62 -13.21
C VAL A 80 -6.78 2.55 -12.31
N PHE A 81 -6.56 1.30 -12.69
CA PHE A 81 -7.15 0.14 -12.01
C PHE A 81 -6.55 -0.10 -10.62
N GLY A 82 -5.23 -0.08 -10.53
CA GLY A 82 -4.47 -0.48 -9.34
C GLY A 82 -3.16 -1.15 -9.76
N THR A 83 -2.18 -1.17 -8.86
CA THR A 83 -0.89 -1.85 -9.08
C THR A 83 -0.37 -2.46 -7.78
N GLY A 84 0.42 -3.51 -7.90
CA GLY A 84 1.04 -4.22 -6.78
C GLY A 84 0.88 -5.73 -6.85
N ASP A 85 1.08 -6.38 -5.72
CA ASP A 85 0.99 -7.82 -5.54
C ASP A 85 -0.48 -8.28 -5.58
N LYS A 86 -0.80 -9.25 -6.43
CA LYS A 86 -2.16 -9.81 -6.54
C LYS A 86 -2.59 -10.58 -5.28
N ASN A 87 -1.62 -11.01 -4.46
CA ASN A 87 -1.81 -11.63 -3.15
C ASN A 87 -1.39 -10.70 -2.00
N ALA A 88 -1.55 -9.40 -2.19
CA ALA A 88 -1.14 -8.40 -1.21
C ALA A 88 -1.85 -8.59 0.13
N SER A 89 -1.07 -8.63 1.21
CA SER A 89 -1.62 -8.59 2.57
C SER A 89 -2.05 -7.18 2.99
N TRP A 90 -1.49 -6.14 2.35
CA TRP A 90 -1.80 -4.74 2.59
C TRP A 90 -2.49 -4.13 1.37
N LEU A 91 -3.68 -3.58 1.56
CA LEU A 91 -4.36 -2.81 0.53
C LEU A 91 -4.39 -1.32 0.90
N PHE A 92 -3.86 -0.46 0.05
CA PHE A 92 -3.94 0.99 0.19
C PHE A 92 -4.97 1.55 -0.79
N VAL A 93 -5.93 2.31 -0.29
CA VAL A 93 -7.03 2.86 -1.09
C VAL A 93 -7.04 4.38 -1.00
N GLY A 94 -6.77 5.04 -2.12
CA GLY A 94 -6.87 6.49 -2.30
C GLY A 94 -8.23 6.95 -2.82
N GLU A 95 -8.34 8.24 -3.10
CA GLU A 95 -9.58 8.88 -3.58
C GLU A 95 -9.84 8.58 -5.07
N GLY A 96 -8.89 8.96 -5.92
CA GLY A 96 -9.04 8.91 -7.38
C GLY A 96 -7.74 9.29 -8.08
N PRO A 97 -7.65 9.10 -9.40
CA PRO A 97 -6.45 9.43 -10.18
C PRO A 97 -6.24 10.94 -10.30
N GLY A 98 -4.98 11.37 -10.24
CA GLY A 98 -4.56 12.71 -10.65
C GLY A 98 -4.18 12.75 -12.13
N ALA A 99 -3.63 13.89 -12.58
CA ALA A 99 -3.25 14.11 -13.98
C ALA A 99 -2.22 13.09 -14.48
N ARG A 100 -1.14 12.89 -13.72
CA ARG A 100 -0.06 11.98 -14.11
C ARG A 100 -0.50 10.52 -14.06
N GLU A 101 -1.37 10.18 -13.11
CA GLU A 101 -1.96 8.85 -13.01
C GLU A 101 -2.87 8.56 -14.23
N ASP A 102 -3.67 9.53 -14.66
CA ASP A 102 -4.52 9.42 -15.86
C ASP A 102 -3.70 9.27 -17.16
N GLU A 103 -2.58 9.99 -17.27
CA GLU A 103 -1.66 9.91 -18.41
C GLU A 103 -0.96 8.54 -18.48
N THR A 104 -0.61 7.95 -17.34
CA THR A 104 0.21 6.71 -17.28
C THR A 104 -0.62 5.44 -17.07
N GLY A 105 -1.85 5.55 -16.57
CA GLY A 105 -2.66 4.40 -16.16
C GLY A 105 -2.25 3.79 -14.81
N GLU A 106 -1.28 4.37 -14.10
CA GLU A 106 -0.74 3.83 -12.85
C GLU A 106 -1.10 4.69 -11.63
N PRO A 107 -1.44 4.09 -10.48
CA PRO A 107 -1.84 4.84 -9.30
C PRO A 107 -0.64 5.42 -8.55
N PHE A 108 -0.82 6.64 -8.02
CA PHE A 108 0.17 7.29 -7.15
C PHE A 108 1.57 7.37 -7.81
N VAL A 109 1.66 7.96 -9.00
CA VAL A 109 2.94 8.22 -9.71
C VAL A 109 3.37 9.68 -9.61
N GLY A 110 2.48 10.58 -9.20
CA GLY A 110 2.79 11.99 -8.95
C GLY A 110 3.55 12.26 -7.65
N GLN A 111 3.60 13.53 -7.23
CA GLN A 111 4.29 13.93 -5.98
C GLN A 111 3.69 13.30 -4.73
N ALA A 112 2.36 13.16 -4.69
CA ALA A 112 1.66 12.44 -3.63
C ALA A 112 2.10 10.97 -3.58
N GLY A 113 2.35 10.36 -4.74
CA GLY A 113 2.86 9.01 -4.86
C GLY A 113 4.28 8.83 -4.34
N LYS A 114 5.18 9.76 -4.63
CA LYS A 114 6.54 9.74 -4.08
C LYS A 114 6.54 9.85 -2.54
N LEU A 115 5.64 10.67 -1.98
CA LEU A 115 5.48 10.72 -0.53
C LEU A 115 4.92 9.40 0.01
N LEU A 116 3.95 8.78 -0.68
CA LEU A 116 3.47 7.45 -0.31
C LEU A 116 4.61 6.43 -0.30
N ASP A 117 5.52 6.47 -1.27
CA ASP A 117 6.69 5.57 -1.31
C ASP A 117 7.57 5.72 -0.07
N GLN A 118 7.83 6.97 0.33
CA GLN A 118 8.59 7.27 1.54
C GLN A 118 7.87 6.79 2.81
N MET A 119 6.55 6.95 2.85
CA MET A 119 5.71 6.46 3.95
C MET A 119 5.75 4.93 4.08
N LEU A 120 5.62 4.22 2.96
CA LEU A 120 5.71 2.76 2.89
C LEU A 120 7.10 2.27 3.32
N PHE A 121 8.15 2.91 2.80
CA PHE A 121 9.53 2.60 3.15
C PHE A 121 9.80 2.76 4.66
N ALA A 122 9.25 3.81 5.28
CA ALA A 122 9.40 4.05 6.71
C ALA A 122 8.78 2.93 7.59
N ILE A 123 7.76 2.22 7.10
CA ILE A 123 7.19 1.04 7.75
C ILE A 123 7.74 -0.29 7.20
N GLN A 124 8.88 -0.25 6.50
CA GLN A 124 9.58 -1.41 5.94
C GLN A 124 8.78 -2.17 4.87
N LEU A 125 7.91 -1.46 4.15
CA LEU A 125 7.18 -2.02 3.02
C LEU A 125 7.67 -1.41 1.70
N ASN A 126 7.41 -2.10 0.59
CA ASN A 126 7.69 -1.61 -0.76
C ASN A 126 6.54 -1.99 -1.70
N ARG A 127 6.37 -1.24 -2.80
CA ARG A 127 5.25 -1.44 -3.74
C ARG A 127 5.21 -2.79 -4.45
N ARG A 128 6.30 -3.54 -4.48
CA ARG A 128 6.42 -4.78 -5.28
C ARG A 128 5.96 -6.01 -4.51
N HIS A 129 6.02 -5.99 -3.19
CA HIS A 129 5.76 -7.17 -2.37
C HIS A 129 4.72 -6.87 -1.30
N MET A 130 3.72 -7.75 -1.18
CA MET A 130 2.68 -7.71 -0.14
C MET A 130 1.76 -6.49 -0.15
N ILE A 131 1.93 -5.55 -1.08
CA ILE A 131 1.13 -4.32 -1.18
C ILE A 131 0.37 -4.30 -2.49
N TYR A 132 -0.89 -3.89 -2.43
CA TYR A 132 -1.66 -3.43 -3.57
C TYR A 132 -2.16 -2.00 -3.32
N ILE A 133 -2.10 -1.16 -4.35
CA ILE A 133 -2.51 0.24 -4.28
C ILE A 133 -3.59 0.49 -5.32
N THR A 134 -4.71 1.07 -4.90
CA THR A 134 -5.81 1.46 -5.80
C THR A 134 -6.54 2.69 -5.26
N ASN A 135 -7.63 3.09 -5.91
CA ASN A 135 -8.46 4.23 -5.54
C ASN A 135 -9.95 3.86 -5.50
N ILE A 136 -10.78 4.69 -4.86
CA ILE A 136 -12.24 4.56 -4.89
C ILE A 136 -12.76 4.63 -6.33
N VAL A 137 -12.42 5.68 -7.07
CA VAL A 137 -12.74 5.79 -8.50
C VAL A 137 -11.54 5.43 -9.36
N LYS A 138 -11.79 4.79 -10.52
CA LYS A 138 -10.71 4.37 -11.46
C LYS A 138 -10.46 5.38 -12.60
N CYS A 139 -11.18 6.49 -12.62
CA CYS A 139 -11.08 7.51 -13.65
C CYS A 139 -10.83 8.87 -13.00
N ARG A 140 -10.00 9.72 -13.62
CA ARG A 140 -9.67 11.05 -13.11
C ARG A 140 -10.91 11.98 -13.15
N PRO A 141 -11.31 12.56 -12.01
CA PRO A 141 -12.29 13.64 -12.01
C PRO A 141 -11.74 14.91 -12.70
N PRO A 142 -12.56 15.64 -13.48
CA PRO A 142 -12.16 16.89 -14.12
C PRO A 142 -11.54 17.87 -13.11
N ASN A 143 -10.44 18.52 -13.50
CA ASN A 143 -9.71 19.47 -12.63
C ASN A 143 -9.22 18.89 -11.29
N ASN A 144 -9.12 17.56 -11.16
CA ASN A 144 -8.77 16.87 -9.91
C ASN A 144 -9.68 17.25 -8.73
N ARG A 145 -10.96 17.52 -9.01
CA ARG A 145 -11.98 17.64 -7.95
C ARG A 145 -12.18 16.30 -7.25
N ASN A 146 -12.82 16.34 -6.08
CA ASN A 146 -13.26 15.10 -5.45
C ASN A 146 -14.34 14.41 -6.32
N PRO A 147 -14.35 13.06 -6.38
CA PRO A 147 -15.44 12.33 -7.01
C PRO A 147 -16.75 12.57 -6.25
N SER A 148 -17.86 12.61 -6.97
CA SER A 148 -19.18 12.69 -6.35
C SER A 148 -19.55 11.35 -5.70
N THR A 149 -20.53 11.37 -4.80
CA THR A 149 -21.09 10.14 -4.20
C THR A 149 -21.63 9.18 -5.25
N TYR A 150 -22.28 9.71 -6.29
CA TYR A 150 -22.74 8.93 -7.44
C TYR A 150 -21.56 8.28 -8.19
N GLU A 151 -20.50 9.04 -8.51
CA GLU A 151 -19.34 8.50 -9.21
C GLU A 151 -18.62 7.40 -8.41
N ALA A 152 -18.49 7.61 -7.10
CA ALA A 152 -17.94 6.61 -6.18
C ALA A 152 -18.80 5.35 -6.13
N ALA A 153 -20.14 5.49 -6.02
CA ALA A 153 -21.07 4.37 -6.00
C ALA A 153 -21.04 3.55 -7.30
N GLN A 154 -20.92 4.19 -8.47
CA GLN A 154 -20.80 3.46 -9.74
C GLN A 154 -19.48 2.70 -9.87
N CYS A 155 -18.42 3.15 -9.19
CA CYS A 155 -17.10 2.52 -9.24
C CYS A 155 -16.89 1.47 -8.14
N GLU A 156 -17.68 1.52 -7.07
CA GLU A 156 -17.61 0.63 -5.92
C GLU A 156 -17.62 -0.86 -6.28
N PRO A 157 -18.48 -1.37 -7.19
CA PRO A 157 -18.50 -2.80 -7.51
C PRO A 157 -17.14 -3.34 -7.95
N PHE A 158 -16.37 -2.54 -8.70
CA PHE A 158 -15.02 -2.92 -9.12
C PHE A 158 -14.05 -2.98 -7.93
N LEU A 159 -14.15 -2.02 -7.00
CA LEU A 159 -13.31 -2.04 -5.80
C LEU A 159 -13.66 -3.21 -4.89
N THR A 160 -14.94 -3.49 -4.69
CA THR A 160 -15.41 -4.64 -3.89
C THR A 160 -14.91 -5.96 -4.49
N GLN A 161 -15.02 -6.12 -5.82
CA GLN A 161 -14.48 -7.30 -6.50
C GLN A 161 -12.95 -7.36 -6.41
N GLN A 162 -12.25 -6.24 -6.53
CA GLN A 162 -10.79 -6.21 -6.31
C GLN A 162 -10.41 -6.66 -4.90
N ILE A 163 -11.11 -6.19 -3.86
CA ILE A 163 -10.87 -6.59 -2.47
C ILE A 163 -11.14 -8.08 -2.27
N ALA A 164 -12.25 -8.59 -2.82
CA ALA A 164 -12.61 -10.00 -2.73
C ALA A 164 -11.61 -10.93 -3.44
N LEU A 165 -11.01 -10.47 -4.54
CA LEU A 165 -9.97 -11.20 -5.26
C LEU A 165 -8.62 -11.13 -4.52
N ILE A 166 -8.20 -9.96 -4.06
CA ILE A 166 -6.89 -9.77 -3.40
C ILE A 166 -6.86 -10.40 -1.99
N LYS A 167 -8.00 -10.38 -1.28
CA LYS A 167 -8.14 -10.86 0.11
C LYS A 167 -7.08 -10.28 1.05
N PRO A 168 -6.97 -8.95 1.16
CA PRO A 168 -5.96 -8.33 2.01
C PRO A 168 -6.26 -8.61 3.49
N LYS A 169 -5.19 -8.68 4.30
CA LYS A 169 -5.30 -8.80 5.76
C LYS A 169 -5.63 -7.47 6.43
N ILE A 170 -5.28 -6.36 5.78
CA ILE A 170 -5.52 -5.00 6.30
C ILE A 170 -5.74 -4.00 5.16
N ILE A 171 -6.65 -3.06 5.37
CA ILE A 171 -6.94 -1.95 4.44
C ILE A 171 -6.52 -0.62 5.07
N ILE A 172 -5.78 0.19 4.31
CA ILE A 172 -5.38 1.54 4.68
C ILE A 172 -6.11 2.54 3.78
N ALA A 173 -7.07 3.26 4.35
CA ALA A 173 -7.81 4.31 3.67
C ALA A 173 -7.03 5.63 3.73
N LEU A 174 -6.63 6.13 2.56
CA LEU A 174 -5.86 7.36 2.41
C LEU A 174 -6.80 8.54 2.17
N GLY A 175 -7.07 9.31 3.21
CA GLY A 175 -7.89 10.52 3.13
C GLY A 175 -9.37 10.33 3.40
N LYS A 176 -10.09 11.47 3.40
CA LYS A 176 -11.49 11.55 3.82
C LYS A 176 -12.40 10.78 2.88
N VAL A 177 -12.26 10.98 1.57
CA VAL A 177 -13.14 10.35 0.57
C VAL A 177 -12.99 8.82 0.62
N ALA A 178 -11.76 8.30 0.63
CA ALA A 178 -11.51 6.87 0.76
C ALA A 178 -12.14 6.27 2.03
N ALA A 179 -11.93 6.93 3.18
CA ALA A 179 -12.48 6.48 4.44
C ALA A 179 -14.01 6.48 4.45
N GLN A 180 -14.64 7.56 3.99
CA GLN A 180 -16.09 7.70 3.95
C GLN A 180 -16.75 6.72 2.98
N SER A 181 -16.14 6.49 1.81
CA SER A 181 -16.65 5.55 0.81
C SER A 181 -16.59 4.10 1.29
N LEU A 182 -15.50 3.70 1.98
CA LEU A 182 -15.34 2.35 2.51
C LEU A 182 -16.19 2.10 3.75
N LEU A 183 -16.28 3.07 4.67
CA LEU A 183 -17.01 2.94 5.93
C LEU A 183 -18.50 3.33 5.83
N LYS A 184 -18.95 3.84 4.68
CA LYS A 184 -20.32 4.31 4.45
C LYS A 184 -20.77 5.32 5.51
N CYS A 185 -19.89 6.26 5.85
CA CYS A 185 -20.12 7.29 6.87
C CYS A 185 -19.79 8.70 6.36
N ASP A 186 -20.22 9.73 7.10
CA ASP A 186 -19.94 11.14 6.81
C ASP A 186 -18.98 11.79 7.83
N ASN A 187 -18.41 11.01 8.75
CA ASN A 187 -17.56 11.51 9.83
C ASN A 187 -16.30 12.23 9.32
N SER A 188 -15.74 13.09 10.16
CA SER A 188 -14.50 13.79 9.88
C SER A 188 -13.29 12.84 9.85
N ILE A 189 -12.23 13.20 9.11
CA ILE A 189 -11.01 12.40 9.13
C ILE A 189 -10.41 12.32 10.55
N SER A 190 -10.46 13.41 11.31
CA SER A 190 -9.93 13.47 12.68
C SER A 190 -10.60 12.49 13.62
N SER A 191 -11.90 12.25 13.49
CA SER A 191 -12.64 11.29 14.30
C SER A 191 -12.49 9.84 13.84
N LEU A 192 -11.97 9.60 12.64
CA LEU A 192 -11.81 8.26 12.07
C LEU A 192 -10.41 7.67 12.28
N ARG A 193 -9.36 8.50 12.38
CA ARG A 193 -7.98 8.00 12.58
C ARG A 193 -7.74 7.46 14.00
N GLY A 194 -6.66 6.71 14.17
CA GLY A 194 -6.20 6.23 15.48
C GLY A 194 -7.00 5.08 16.09
N LYS A 195 -7.85 4.40 15.30
CA LYS A 195 -8.65 3.24 15.71
C LYS A 195 -8.78 2.25 14.55
N ILE A 196 -9.16 1.02 14.88
CA ILE A 196 -9.48 -0.03 13.92
C ILE A 196 -10.96 0.07 13.58
N HIS A 197 -11.27 0.05 12.29
CA HIS A 197 -12.63 -0.13 11.77
C HIS A 197 -12.73 -1.49 11.09
N ASP A 198 -13.96 -1.88 10.77
CA ASP A 198 -14.23 -3.11 10.02
C ASP A 198 -14.67 -2.78 8.59
N TYR A 199 -14.12 -3.52 7.62
CA TYR A 199 -14.63 -3.59 6.27
C TYR A 199 -14.86 -5.07 5.92
N SER A 200 -16.09 -5.55 6.12
CA SER A 200 -16.48 -6.93 5.81
C SER A 200 -15.56 -7.98 6.46
N GLY A 201 -15.19 -7.78 7.72
CA GLY A 201 -14.27 -8.65 8.47
C GLY A 201 -12.79 -8.34 8.26
N ILE A 202 -12.43 -7.37 7.40
CA ILE A 202 -11.05 -6.94 7.19
C ILE A 202 -10.80 -5.66 8.02
N PRO A 203 -9.77 -5.65 8.90
CA PRO A 203 -9.36 -4.45 9.61
C PRO A 203 -9.05 -3.28 8.68
N LEU A 204 -9.68 -2.14 8.92
CA LEU A 204 -9.50 -0.91 8.17
C LEU A 204 -8.94 0.20 9.07
N ILE A 205 -7.86 0.83 8.64
CA ILE A 205 -7.24 1.97 9.32
C ILE A 205 -7.26 3.19 8.39
N VAL A 206 -7.64 4.33 8.96
CA VAL A 206 -7.71 5.59 8.24
C VAL A 206 -6.47 6.43 8.53
N THR A 207 -5.89 7.03 7.50
CA THR A 207 -4.86 8.06 7.63
C THR A 207 -5.07 9.21 6.64
N TYR A 208 -4.23 10.24 6.71
CA TYR A 208 -4.28 11.36 5.79
C TYR A 208 -3.83 10.98 4.37
N HIS A 209 -4.45 11.61 3.37
CA HIS A 209 -4.00 11.46 1.99
C HIS A 209 -2.63 12.12 1.79
N PRO A 210 -1.67 11.50 1.06
CA PRO A 210 -0.35 12.09 0.82
C PRO A 210 -0.39 13.49 0.19
N ALA A 211 -1.33 13.75 -0.72
CA ALA A 211 -1.50 15.08 -1.30
C ALA A 211 -1.86 16.17 -0.27
N TYR A 212 -2.61 15.81 0.79
CA TYR A 212 -2.91 16.72 1.90
C TYR A 212 -1.65 16.99 2.74
N LEU A 213 -0.87 15.94 3.03
CA LEU A 213 0.38 16.05 3.79
C LEU A 213 1.45 16.90 3.10
N LEU A 214 1.43 17.00 1.77
CA LEU A 214 2.30 17.90 1.02
C LEU A 214 1.95 19.38 1.22
N ARG A 215 0.68 19.70 1.52
CA ARG A 215 0.20 21.06 1.80
C ARG A 215 0.22 21.39 3.30
N SER A 216 0.13 20.37 4.15
CA SER A 216 0.05 20.51 5.61
C SER A 216 1.15 19.69 6.27
N LEU A 217 2.40 20.16 6.16
CA LEU A 217 3.59 19.45 6.63
C LEU A 217 3.54 19.00 8.10
N PRO A 218 3.00 19.79 9.06
CA PRO A 218 2.93 19.34 10.47
C PRO A 218 2.08 18.07 10.67
N GLU A 219 1.12 17.81 9.79
CA GLU A 219 0.23 16.65 9.89
C GLU A 219 0.94 15.32 9.53
N LYS A 220 2.16 15.37 8.96
CA LYS A 220 2.97 14.18 8.68
C LYS A 220 3.25 13.36 9.94
N ALA A 221 3.40 14.01 11.10
CA ALA A 221 3.60 13.31 12.37
C ALA A 221 2.38 12.49 12.80
N LYS A 222 1.16 12.93 12.46
CA LYS A 222 -0.07 12.17 12.71
C LYS A 222 -0.15 10.98 11.76
N ALA A 223 0.11 11.19 10.47
CA ALA A 223 0.13 10.09 9.50
C ALA A 223 1.16 9.02 9.85
N TRP A 224 2.35 9.42 10.32
CA TRP A 224 3.36 8.49 10.81
C TRP A 224 2.85 7.62 11.97
N ARG A 225 2.17 8.22 12.96
CA ARG A 225 1.55 7.47 14.07
C ARG A 225 0.52 6.47 13.57
N ASP A 226 -0.31 6.84 12.61
CA ASP A 226 -1.32 5.94 12.04
C ASP A 226 -0.66 4.74 11.33
N LEU A 227 0.46 4.95 10.63
CA LEU A 227 1.20 3.87 9.97
C LEU A 227 1.91 2.95 10.96
N CYS A 228 2.50 3.48 12.03
CA CYS A 228 3.04 2.66 13.12
C CYS A 228 1.94 1.82 13.77
N PHE A 229 0.78 2.42 14.01
CA PHE A 229 -0.39 1.72 14.53
C PHE A 229 -0.82 0.59 13.58
N ALA A 230 -0.92 0.86 12.27
CA ALA A 230 -1.23 -0.16 11.28
C ALA A 230 -0.22 -1.31 11.25
N ARG A 231 1.07 -1.01 11.38
CA ARG A 231 2.13 -2.03 11.48
C ARG A 231 1.96 -2.90 12.73
N SER A 232 1.59 -2.30 13.86
CA SER A 232 1.30 -3.04 15.09
C SER A 232 0.12 -4.00 14.90
N VAL A 233 -0.98 -3.52 14.31
CA VAL A 233 -2.17 -4.33 14.03
C VAL A 233 -1.83 -5.50 13.11
N MET A 234 -1.07 -5.24 12.04
CA MET A 234 -0.61 -6.31 11.14
C MET A 234 0.23 -7.36 11.87
N GLY A 235 1.13 -6.93 12.77
CA GLY A 235 1.91 -7.85 13.60
C GLY A 235 1.04 -8.78 14.43
N SER A 236 -0.02 -8.25 15.05
CA SER A 236 -0.98 -9.04 15.82
C SER A 236 -1.77 -10.02 14.95
N LEU A 237 -2.19 -9.61 13.74
CA LEU A 237 -2.91 -10.48 12.80
C LEU A 237 -2.06 -11.67 12.32
N LEU A 238 -0.74 -11.49 12.19
CA LEU A 238 0.16 -12.56 11.78
C LEU A 238 0.49 -13.53 12.93
N GLN A 239 0.40 -13.09 14.18
CA GLN A 239 0.66 -13.94 15.36
C GLN A 239 -0.57 -14.74 15.79
N ASN A 240 -1.78 -14.20 15.57
CA ASN A 240 -3.05 -14.86 15.88
C ASN A 240 -3.88 -15.04 14.59
N PRO A 241 -3.48 -15.96 13.68
CA PRO A 241 -4.32 -16.26 12.53
C PRO A 241 -5.68 -16.76 13.02
N SER A 242 -6.75 -16.24 12.40
CA SER A 242 -8.12 -16.68 12.66
C SER A 242 -8.19 -18.22 12.63
N PRO A 243 -8.97 -18.88 13.51
CA PRO A 243 -9.13 -20.34 13.48
C PRO A 243 -9.70 -20.87 12.15
N PHE A 244 -10.17 -19.99 11.26
CA PHE A 244 -10.64 -20.32 9.91
C PHE A 244 -9.54 -20.34 8.83
N ASP A 245 -8.29 -19.95 9.12
CA ASP A 245 -7.16 -20.02 8.18
C ASP A 245 -6.49 -21.41 8.11
N ASN A 246 -7.00 -22.40 8.85
CA ASN A 246 -6.50 -23.79 8.83
C ASN A 246 -7.22 -24.65 7.77
N THR A 247 -7.08 -24.32 6.50
CA THR A 247 -7.30 -25.27 5.39
C THR A 247 -5.96 -25.71 4.82
N SER A 248 -5.21 -26.50 5.59
CA SER A 248 -4.19 -27.49 5.12
C SER A 248 -3.26 -27.95 6.24
N ARG A 249 -3.81 -28.44 7.35
CA ARG A 249 -3.09 -29.42 8.18
C ARG A 249 -3.99 -30.62 8.44
N SER A 250 -3.39 -31.79 8.20
CA SER A 250 -3.87 -33.15 8.43
C SER A 250 -5.10 -33.61 7.62
N THR A 251 -4.86 -34.42 6.58
CA THR A 251 -4.71 -35.88 6.70
C THR A 251 -3.77 -36.38 5.61
#